data_AF-A0A409YJ49-F1
#
_entry.id   AF-A0A409YJ49-F1
#
_cell.length_a   1.000
_cell.length_b   1.000
_cell.length_c   1.000
_cell.angle_alpha   90.00
_cell.angle_beta   90.00
_cell.angle_gamma   90.00
#
_symmetry.space_group_name_H-M   'P 1'
#
loop_
_entity.id
_entity.type
_entity.pdbx_description
1 polymer ?
#
loop_
_entity_poly.entity_id
_entity_poly.type
_entity_poly.pdbx_seq_one_letter_code
_entity_poly.pdbx_strand_id
1 'polypeptide(L)'
;MYLEQLLHALITFRNGKATRFGHQPDFTRRVNVPRAILKPRFTKIFLPSSVPSRNPGTADIVGFGPNGVTIVRNRINPQEQLVSSAFGTDSGWRNDRHVRLLADTTGNGAADLVGFADDGVYIAVNKGNNAFEKPKKVISDFGFAAGNWTVESHIRYMADLRHNGRADIVGFGNAGVFVSLNNGDGTFSASNLVLKEFGNNPWKISMHLRLLADTTGNGLLDIVGFGNDNIYVAYNKGDGTFKPSKVVLRNFCYNQGWRVDEHPRYLADLTGDGKVDIIGFGNDGVYVSLNKGDGTFDAPKRVIENFSKNQGWQSDKHVRTVGDVTGDGRADVVGFGQSGVYVSTNNGDGTFVAPKLVVNQFAYDQTWRVDKHLRFLADMTGNGRVDIVGFGTNAVYVGYNNGNWGFSSPVGIASGFGSDTPGCFFSPRHPPTAPINNGDGTFQPQKVVLQQFAYDDTWRVEKHLRFLADMTGNGKADIVGFGTNAVYVGYNDGNGGFAKAVVIASGFGSDTDGWSIDKAVKYAANLYH
;
A
#
# COMPACT_ATOMS: atom_id res chain seq x y z
N MET A 1 -18.23 8.90 0.97
CA MET A 1 -17.13 9.27 1.90
C MET A 1 -15.91 8.47 1.46
N TYR A 2 -14.76 9.10 1.53
CA TYR A 2 -13.61 8.75 0.70
C TYR A 2 -12.58 7.95 1.48
N LEU A 3 -11.95 6.97 0.83
CA LEU A 3 -10.67 6.44 1.27
C LEU A 3 -9.91 5.74 0.13
N GLU A 4 -9.53 6.49 -0.91
CA GLU A 4 -8.29 6.12 -1.64
C GLU A 4 -7.08 6.48 -0.76
N GLN A 5 -6.91 5.74 0.35
CA GLN A 5 -5.64 5.69 1.10
C GLN A 5 -4.91 4.38 0.80
N LEU A 6 -4.89 4.02 -0.48
CA LEU A 6 -3.99 3.03 -1.04
C LEU A 6 -3.18 3.70 -2.15
N LEU A 7 -2.43 4.72 -1.73
CA LEU A 7 -1.42 5.31 -2.55
C LEU A 7 -0.34 4.26 -2.84
N HIS A 8 -0.10 3.98 -4.11
CA HIS A 8 1.11 3.28 -4.53
C HIS A 8 2.34 4.15 -4.26
N ALA A 9 2.98 3.95 -3.10
CA ALA A 9 4.38 4.31 -2.93
C ALA A 9 5.22 3.27 -3.69
N LEU A 10 5.35 3.47 -5.01
CA LEU A 10 6.04 2.53 -5.88
C LEU A 10 7.54 2.83 -5.86
N ILE A 11 8.26 2.04 -5.07
CA ILE A 11 9.73 2.05 -4.99
C ILE A 11 10.29 1.11 -6.06
N THR A 12 11.31 1.58 -6.79
CA THR A 12 11.87 0.91 -7.97
C THR A 12 12.70 -0.33 -7.63
N PHE A 13 12.42 -1.46 -8.27
CA PHE A 13 13.28 -2.66 -8.26
C PHE A 13 14.06 -2.79 -9.57
N ARG A 14 15.20 -3.50 -9.58
CA ARG A 14 16.18 -3.47 -10.69
C ARG A 14 16.59 -4.85 -11.24
N ASN A 15 16.68 -4.90 -12.58
CA ASN A 15 17.46 -5.80 -13.43
C ASN A 15 16.88 -7.20 -13.81
N GLY A 16 16.48 -7.33 -15.08
CA GLY A 16 16.34 -8.58 -15.84
C GLY A 16 16.64 -8.33 -17.34
N LYS A 17 17.10 -9.34 -18.12
CA LYS A 17 17.50 -9.18 -19.54
C LYS A 17 16.62 -10.02 -20.48
N ALA A 18 16.38 -9.55 -21.72
CA ALA A 18 15.37 -10.11 -22.64
C ALA A 18 15.79 -10.22 -24.12
N THR A 19 15.11 -11.09 -24.88
CA THR A 19 15.15 -11.25 -26.37
C THR A 19 13.72 -11.50 -26.95
N ARG A 20 13.53 -11.68 -28.27
CA ARG A 20 12.26 -11.30 -28.99
C ARG A 20 11.60 -12.36 -29.93
N PHE A 21 10.35 -12.02 -30.35
CA PHE A 21 9.55 -12.40 -31.55
C PHE A 21 8.47 -13.50 -31.40
N GLY A 22 7.29 -13.43 -32.07
CA GLY A 22 6.67 -12.31 -32.81
C GLY A 22 5.46 -12.60 -33.76
N HIS A 23 4.60 -11.59 -33.95
CA HIS A 23 3.55 -11.36 -35.01
C HIS A 23 2.10 -11.92 -34.89
N GLN A 24 1.21 -11.27 -35.67
CA GLN A 24 -0.25 -10.97 -35.52
C GLN A 24 -1.12 -11.66 -36.63
N PRO A 25 -2.46 -11.42 -36.81
CA PRO A 25 -3.52 -10.74 -36.02
C PRO A 25 -4.83 -11.66 -35.91
N ASP A 26 -6.15 -11.32 -35.97
CA ASP A 26 -6.99 -10.09 -36.08
C ASP A 26 -8.52 -10.35 -35.75
N PHE A 27 -9.34 -9.28 -35.89
CA PHE A 27 -10.80 -9.17 -36.14
C PHE A 27 -11.88 -9.33 -35.04
N THR A 28 -13.07 -8.75 -35.30
CA THR A 28 -13.90 -8.05 -34.29
C THR A 28 -15.42 -8.05 -34.51
N ARG A 29 -16.22 -7.85 -33.43
CA ARG A 29 -17.38 -6.91 -33.41
C ARG A 29 -17.89 -6.59 -31.99
N ARG A 30 -18.75 -5.56 -31.86
CA ARG A 30 -19.31 -4.99 -30.61
C ARG A 30 -20.85 -5.00 -30.60
N VAL A 31 -21.47 -4.96 -29.41
CA VAL A 31 -22.87 -4.52 -29.17
C VAL A 31 -22.93 -3.71 -27.85
N ASN A 32 -23.83 -2.72 -27.73
CA ASN A 32 -24.03 -1.86 -26.56
C ASN A 32 -25.37 -2.13 -25.86
N VAL A 33 -25.45 -1.92 -24.53
CA VAL A 33 -26.70 -1.77 -23.74
C VAL A 33 -26.45 -0.85 -22.50
N PRO A 34 -27.49 -0.24 -21.86
CA PRO A 34 -27.37 1.10 -21.26
C PRO A 34 -27.16 1.18 -19.73
N ARG A 35 -26.98 2.41 -19.24
CA ARG A 35 -26.77 2.74 -17.81
C ARG A 35 -28.06 2.61 -16.97
N ALA A 36 -27.95 1.95 -15.82
CA ALA A 36 -28.84 2.14 -14.67
C ALA A 36 -28.07 2.85 -13.54
N ILE A 37 -28.75 3.66 -12.71
CA ILE A 37 -28.13 4.48 -11.66
C ILE A 37 -28.24 3.77 -10.31
N LEU A 38 -27.09 3.36 -9.74
CA LEU A 38 -26.98 2.83 -8.38
C LEU A 38 -26.01 3.68 -7.58
N LYS A 39 -26.43 4.12 -6.38
CA LYS A 39 -25.60 4.88 -5.43
C LYS A 39 -24.60 3.90 -4.76
N PRO A 40 -23.28 4.03 -4.97
CA PRO A 40 -22.35 3.05 -4.42
C PRO A 40 -22.17 3.23 -2.91
N ARG A 41 -22.40 2.16 -2.14
CA ARG A 41 -21.82 2.01 -0.80
C ARG A 41 -20.41 1.46 -1.00
N PHE A 42 -19.42 2.32 -0.99
CA PHE A 42 -18.02 1.93 -1.23
C PHE A 42 -17.46 1.15 -0.04
N THR A 43 -17.29 -0.16 -0.21
CA THR A 43 -16.46 -1.01 0.66
C THR A 43 -15.01 -0.52 0.59
N LYS A 44 -14.28 -0.52 1.71
CA LYS A 44 -12.84 -0.25 1.73
C LYS A 44 -12.13 -1.26 0.82
N ILE A 45 -11.55 -0.80 -0.28
CA ILE A 45 -10.55 -1.58 -1.00
C ILE A 45 -9.39 -1.74 -0.03
N PHE A 46 -8.95 -2.98 0.20
CA PHE A 46 -7.71 -3.30 0.93
C PHE A 46 -6.76 -3.99 -0.06
N LEU A 47 -6.00 -3.19 -0.82
CA LEU A 47 -4.69 -3.62 -1.27
C LEU A 47 -3.77 -3.66 -0.03
N PRO A 48 -2.79 -4.56 0.05
CA PRO A 48 -1.78 -4.49 1.10
C PRO A 48 -0.87 -3.29 0.83
N SER A 49 -1.05 -2.20 1.57
CA SER A 49 -0.02 -1.16 1.69
C SER A 49 1.11 -1.59 2.64
N SER A 50 1.57 -2.83 2.49
CA SER A 50 2.90 -3.22 2.93
C SER A 50 3.88 -2.60 1.94
N VAL A 51 4.51 -1.49 2.30
CA VAL A 51 5.66 -0.96 1.55
C VAL A 51 6.76 -2.03 1.65
N PRO A 52 7.19 -2.68 0.56
CA PRO A 52 8.16 -3.77 0.65
C PRO A 52 9.56 -3.19 0.87
N SER A 53 9.92 -2.95 2.14
CA SER A 53 11.19 -2.35 2.57
C SER A 53 12.36 -3.35 2.49
N ARG A 54 12.60 -3.92 1.30
CA ARG A 54 13.86 -4.63 0.98
C ARG A 54 15.06 -3.68 0.87
N ASN A 55 14.83 -2.35 0.82
CA ASN A 55 15.87 -1.34 1.07
C ASN A 55 15.86 -0.99 2.57
N PRO A 56 16.91 -1.30 3.35
CA PRO A 56 17.02 -0.87 4.74
C PRO A 56 17.19 0.65 4.82
N GLY A 57 16.49 1.31 5.75
CA GLY A 57 16.58 2.76 5.91
C GLY A 57 15.46 3.34 6.76
N THR A 58 15.79 4.30 7.61
CA THR A 58 14.87 4.87 8.61
C THR A 58 13.73 5.66 7.97
N ALA A 59 12.51 5.17 8.13
CA ALA A 59 11.29 5.91 7.85
C ALA A 59 11.14 7.12 8.80
N ASP A 60 10.64 8.21 8.24
CA ASP A 60 10.28 9.44 8.94
C ASP A 60 8.74 9.57 9.01
N ILE A 61 8.27 10.45 9.91
CA ILE A 61 6.85 10.82 9.97
C ILE A 61 6.64 12.07 9.14
N VAL A 62 5.71 12.02 8.18
CA VAL A 62 5.30 13.19 7.39
C VAL A 62 3.81 13.42 7.53
N GLY A 63 3.42 14.68 7.74
CA GLY A 63 2.04 15.07 7.96
C GLY A 63 1.67 16.34 7.22
N PHE A 64 0.73 16.22 6.29
CA PHE A 64 0.06 17.32 5.60
C PHE A 64 -1.15 17.76 6.44
N GLY A 65 -0.92 18.62 7.43
CA GLY A 65 -1.90 19.05 8.44
C GLY A 65 -2.63 20.36 8.10
N PRO A 66 -3.01 21.18 9.10
CA PRO A 66 -3.66 22.48 8.87
C PRO A 66 -2.69 23.55 8.37
N ASN A 67 -1.65 23.83 9.16
CA ASN A 67 -0.67 24.90 8.94
C ASN A 67 0.36 24.62 7.83
N GLY A 68 0.33 23.44 7.22
CA GLY A 68 1.26 23.02 6.16
C GLY A 68 1.73 21.58 6.29
N VAL A 69 3.00 21.34 6.00
CA VAL A 69 3.66 20.04 6.18
C VAL A 69 4.59 20.07 7.38
N THR A 70 4.28 19.23 8.38
CA THR A 70 5.14 18.94 9.53
C THR A 70 5.86 17.61 9.29
N ILE A 71 7.15 17.55 9.61
CA ILE A 71 7.94 16.32 9.62
C ILE A 71 8.50 16.09 11.02
N VAL A 72 8.44 14.83 11.47
CA VAL A 72 9.22 14.34 12.61
C VAL A 72 10.35 13.51 12.04
N ARG A 73 11.59 14.01 12.14
CA ARG A 73 12.75 13.22 11.71
C ARG A 73 13.07 12.16 12.75
N ASN A 74 13.31 10.96 12.27
CA ASN A 74 13.64 9.79 13.06
C ASN A 74 15.13 9.81 13.42
N ARG A 75 15.42 10.39 14.58
CA ARG A 75 16.78 10.65 15.09
C ARG A 75 16.77 10.75 16.61
N ILE A 76 17.96 10.80 17.21
CA ILE A 76 18.14 11.13 18.63
C ILE A 76 17.46 12.48 18.91
N ASN A 77 16.53 12.48 19.87
CA ASN A 77 15.58 13.56 20.13
C ASN A 77 14.76 13.96 18.86
N PRO A 78 13.71 13.18 18.50
CA PRO A 78 12.79 13.57 17.45
C PRO A 78 12.12 14.91 17.82
N GLN A 79 11.89 15.76 16.82
CA GLN A 79 11.27 17.08 17.00
C GLN A 79 10.29 17.31 15.85
N GLU A 80 9.13 17.88 16.17
CA GLU A 80 8.15 18.32 15.18
C GLU A 80 8.64 19.60 14.52
N GLN A 81 8.83 19.56 13.21
CA GLN A 81 9.25 20.72 12.45
C GLN A 81 8.27 20.97 11.31
N LEU A 82 7.63 22.15 11.31
CA LEU A 82 6.91 22.66 10.15
C LEU A 82 7.96 22.98 9.07
N VAL A 83 8.10 22.11 8.08
CA VAL A 83 9.11 22.24 7.00
C VAL A 83 8.58 23.04 5.81
N SER A 84 7.26 23.17 5.68
CA SER A 84 6.61 24.00 4.68
C SER A 84 5.27 24.49 5.24
N SER A 85 4.94 25.76 5.07
CA SER A 85 3.61 26.30 5.40
C SER A 85 2.56 26.06 4.30
N ALA A 86 2.95 25.38 3.21
CA ALA A 86 2.08 25.02 2.10
C ALA A 86 1.56 23.57 2.22
N PHE A 87 0.67 23.18 1.29
CA PHE A 87 0.00 21.87 1.27
C PHE A 87 -0.93 21.57 2.46
N GLY A 88 -1.13 22.53 3.38
CA GLY A 88 -2.01 22.40 4.55
C GLY A 88 -3.45 22.82 4.29
N THR A 89 -4.39 22.35 5.11
CA THR A 89 -5.84 22.62 4.90
C THR A 89 -6.20 24.10 4.97
N ASP A 90 -5.46 24.86 5.76
CA ASP A 90 -5.73 26.28 6.00
C ASP A 90 -5.25 27.13 4.83
N SER A 91 -4.34 26.56 4.02
CA SER A 91 -4.00 27.01 2.66
C SER A 91 -4.90 26.39 1.57
N GLY A 92 -6.09 25.89 1.93
CA GLY A 92 -7.12 25.40 0.99
C GLY A 92 -7.02 23.92 0.58
N TRP A 93 -6.07 23.14 1.12
CA TRP A 93 -5.91 21.73 0.74
C TRP A 93 -6.99 20.82 1.36
N ARG A 94 -7.38 19.75 0.67
CA ARG A 94 -8.54 18.90 1.05
C ARG A 94 -8.39 17.47 0.53
N ASN A 95 -8.75 16.47 1.32
CA ASN A 95 -8.67 15.05 0.91
C ASN A 95 -9.75 14.62 -0.11
N ASP A 96 -10.86 15.36 -0.22
CA ASP A 96 -11.95 15.12 -1.18
C ASP A 96 -11.75 15.83 -2.54
N ARG A 97 -10.55 16.38 -2.79
CA ARG A 97 -10.25 17.15 -4.00
C ARG A 97 -8.80 17.01 -4.46
N HIS A 98 -7.89 17.24 -3.52
CA HIS A 98 -6.45 17.37 -3.75
C HIS A 98 -5.72 16.08 -3.40
N VAL A 99 -4.63 15.81 -4.10
CA VAL A 99 -3.77 14.65 -3.86
C VAL A 99 -2.42 15.17 -3.35
N ARG A 100 -1.92 14.61 -2.25
CA ARG A 100 -0.69 15.05 -1.56
C ARG A 100 0.18 13.81 -1.31
N LEU A 101 1.40 13.78 -1.86
CA LEU A 101 2.24 12.59 -2.00
C LEU A 101 3.70 12.86 -1.56
N LEU A 102 4.47 11.77 -1.51
CA LEU A 102 5.94 11.76 -1.41
C LEU A 102 6.51 11.02 -2.63
N ALA A 103 7.55 11.57 -3.26
CA ALA A 103 8.30 10.92 -4.35
C ALA A 103 9.66 11.59 -4.54
N ASP A 104 10.72 10.85 -4.94
CA ASP A 104 11.96 11.50 -5.39
C ASP A 104 11.76 12.09 -6.79
N THR A 105 11.84 13.42 -6.89
CA THR A 105 11.73 14.16 -8.15
C THR A 105 13.06 14.79 -8.59
N THR A 106 14.17 14.49 -7.91
CA THR A 106 15.51 14.98 -8.27
C THR A 106 16.53 13.88 -8.61
N GLY A 107 16.28 12.64 -8.18
CA GLY A 107 17.16 11.49 -8.40
C GLY A 107 18.31 11.41 -7.40
N ASN A 108 18.11 11.98 -6.21
CA ASN A 108 19.09 12.01 -5.12
C ASN A 108 18.78 10.97 -4.00
N GLY A 109 17.77 10.11 -4.20
CA GLY A 109 17.28 9.17 -3.20
C GLY A 109 16.32 9.79 -2.18
N ALA A 110 16.14 11.12 -2.19
CA ALA A 110 15.34 11.82 -1.20
C ALA A 110 13.92 12.08 -1.70
N ALA A 111 12.91 11.75 -0.89
CA ALA A 111 11.53 12.02 -1.28
C ALA A 111 11.16 13.50 -1.04
N ASP A 112 10.61 14.12 -2.08
CA ASP A 112 10.10 15.49 -2.12
C ASP A 112 8.62 15.55 -1.74
N LEU A 113 8.12 16.73 -1.37
CA LEU A 113 6.70 16.96 -1.12
C LEU A 113 6.01 17.31 -2.44
N VAL A 114 5.04 16.50 -2.86
CA VAL A 114 4.30 16.68 -4.12
C VAL A 114 2.82 16.91 -3.82
N GLY A 115 2.20 17.90 -4.47
CA GLY A 115 0.78 18.18 -4.30
C GLY A 115 0.07 18.60 -5.60
N PHE A 116 -1.04 17.94 -5.88
CA PHE A 116 -1.98 18.25 -6.97
C PHE A 116 -3.07 19.18 -6.42
N ALA A 117 -2.93 20.47 -6.73
CA ALA A 117 -3.75 21.58 -6.22
C ALA A 117 -5.00 21.85 -7.08
N ASP A 118 -5.66 22.99 -6.88
CA ASP A 118 -6.70 23.47 -7.78
C ASP A 118 -6.10 23.86 -9.15
N ASP A 119 -4.98 24.58 -9.20
CA ASP A 119 -4.44 25.23 -10.42
C ASP A 119 -3.17 24.58 -11.02
N GLY A 120 -2.76 23.40 -10.52
CA GLY A 120 -1.64 22.63 -11.07
C GLY A 120 -0.98 21.67 -10.08
N VAL A 121 0.25 21.23 -10.38
CA VAL A 121 1.09 20.43 -9.47
C VAL A 121 2.21 21.28 -8.89
N TYR A 122 2.36 21.21 -7.57
CA TYR A 122 3.39 21.88 -6.80
C TYR A 122 4.37 20.86 -6.22
N ILE A 123 5.66 21.19 -6.28
CA ILE A 123 6.74 20.39 -5.67
C ILE A 123 7.56 21.29 -4.75
N ALA A 124 7.80 20.82 -3.52
CA ALA A 124 8.81 21.38 -2.61
C ALA A 124 9.94 20.36 -2.45
N VAL A 125 11.11 20.69 -3.01
CA VAL A 125 12.27 19.80 -3.07
C VAL A 125 12.92 19.64 -1.70
N ASN A 126 13.22 18.40 -1.30
CA ASN A 126 13.96 18.01 -0.10
C ASN A 126 15.45 18.32 -0.30
N LYS A 127 16.03 19.14 0.59
CA LYS A 127 17.42 19.62 0.50
C LYS A 127 18.35 18.97 1.53
N GLY A 128 17.94 17.85 2.11
CA GLY A 128 18.60 17.29 3.29
C GLY A 128 18.16 18.00 4.58
N ASN A 129 18.49 17.40 5.73
CA ASN A 129 18.43 18.06 7.05
C ASN A 129 17.12 18.79 7.40
N ASN A 130 15.97 18.25 6.96
CA ASN A 130 14.64 18.84 7.13
C ASN A 130 14.41 20.20 6.43
N ALA A 131 15.32 20.65 5.57
CA ALA A 131 15.11 21.81 4.71
C ALA A 131 14.36 21.40 3.44
N PHE A 132 13.29 22.14 3.12
CA PHE A 132 12.54 21.97 1.87
C PHE A 132 12.46 23.33 1.16
N GLU A 133 12.52 23.32 -0.18
CA GLU A 133 12.34 24.56 -0.96
C GLU A 133 10.91 25.08 -0.85
N LYS A 134 10.74 26.41 -1.02
CA LYS A 134 9.39 26.97 -1.21
C LYS A 134 8.73 26.26 -2.40
N PRO A 135 7.50 25.73 -2.27
CA PRO A 135 6.88 24.95 -3.33
C PRO A 135 6.78 25.74 -4.63
N LYS A 136 7.25 25.14 -5.72
CA LYS A 136 7.18 25.67 -7.08
C LYS A 136 6.04 24.96 -7.81
N LYS A 137 5.18 25.70 -8.52
CA LYS A 137 4.27 25.08 -9.48
C LYS A 137 5.10 24.61 -10.67
N VAL A 138 5.15 23.30 -10.89
CA VAL A 138 5.94 22.70 -11.99
C VAL A 138 5.11 22.52 -13.26
N ILE A 139 3.78 22.42 -13.13
CA ILE A 139 2.86 22.37 -14.27
C ILE A 139 1.46 22.90 -13.89
N SER A 140 0.75 23.50 -14.84
CA SER A 140 -0.66 23.94 -14.70
C SER A 140 -1.63 22.95 -15.37
N ASP A 141 -1.55 21.68 -14.98
CA ASP A 141 -2.48 20.59 -15.29
C ASP A 141 -2.45 19.60 -14.10
N PHE A 142 -3.19 18.50 -14.17
CA PHE A 142 -3.39 17.50 -13.11
C PHE A 142 -4.09 18.05 -11.84
N GLY A 143 -4.56 19.30 -11.88
CA GLY A 143 -5.26 19.99 -10.80
C GLY A 143 -6.79 19.96 -10.92
N PHE A 144 -7.49 20.28 -9.84
CA PHE A 144 -8.95 20.19 -9.81
C PHE A 144 -9.64 21.19 -10.76
N ALA A 145 -9.15 22.42 -10.87
CA ALA A 145 -9.56 23.38 -11.89
C ALA A 145 -8.66 23.29 -13.15
N ALA A 146 -7.35 23.17 -12.96
CA ALA A 146 -6.38 22.98 -14.05
C ALA A 146 -6.43 21.54 -14.61
N GLY A 147 -7.37 21.31 -15.53
CA GLY A 147 -7.56 20.03 -16.23
C GLY A 147 -8.80 19.23 -15.79
N ASN A 148 -9.53 19.69 -14.78
CA ASN A 148 -10.74 19.07 -14.21
C ASN A 148 -10.47 17.72 -13.49
N TRP A 149 -9.36 17.60 -12.76
CA TRP A 149 -8.92 16.36 -12.12
C TRP A 149 -9.51 16.14 -10.72
N THR A 150 -10.60 15.39 -10.65
CA THR A 150 -11.31 15.00 -9.41
C THR A 150 -10.93 13.59 -8.90
N VAL A 151 -10.97 13.37 -7.59
CA VAL A 151 -10.55 12.10 -6.93
C VAL A 151 -11.56 10.95 -7.02
N GLU A 152 -12.81 11.20 -7.39
CA GLU A 152 -13.84 10.16 -7.60
C GLU A 152 -13.62 9.36 -8.89
N SER A 153 -12.88 9.95 -9.82
CA SER A 153 -12.82 9.52 -11.22
C SER A 153 -11.39 9.27 -11.69
N HIS A 154 -10.47 10.19 -11.39
CA HIS A 154 -9.12 10.22 -11.92
C HIS A 154 -8.11 9.66 -10.91
N ILE A 155 -7.13 8.92 -11.43
CA ILE A 155 -6.00 8.42 -10.65
C ILE A 155 -4.76 9.24 -11.04
N ARG A 156 -3.96 9.66 -10.06
CA ARG A 156 -2.75 10.47 -10.22
C ARG A 156 -1.60 9.83 -9.44
N TYR A 157 -0.48 9.58 -10.10
CA TYR A 157 0.71 8.94 -9.55
C TYR A 157 1.98 9.76 -9.84
N MET A 158 3.00 9.51 -9.03
CA MET A 158 4.40 9.85 -9.30
C MET A 158 5.15 8.54 -9.49
N ALA A 159 5.84 8.35 -10.62
CA ALA A 159 6.54 7.09 -10.93
C ALA A 159 7.70 7.31 -11.90
N ASP A 160 8.83 6.64 -11.70
CA ASP A 160 9.96 6.68 -12.65
C ASP A 160 9.64 5.83 -13.90
N LEU A 161 8.97 6.44 -14.89
CA LEU A 161 8.61 5.78 -16.14
C LEU A 161 9.81 5.54 -17.08
N ARG A 162 11.00 6.03 -16.76
CA ARG A 162 12.17 6.06 -17.66
C ARG A 162 13.42 5.42 -17.04
N HIS A 163 13.28 4.80 -15.87
CA HIS A 163 14.35 4.21 -15.04
C HIS A 163 15.55 5.14 -14.81
N ASN A 164 15.31 6.45 -14.72
CA ASN A 164 16.34 7.49 -14.65
C ASN A 164 16.59 8.04 -13.24
N GLY A 165 15.93 7.47 -12.23
CA GLY A 165 16.00 7.85 -10.81
C GLY A 165 14.96 8.88 -10.37
N ARG A 166 14.20 9.50 -11.29
CA ARG A 166 13.24 10.57 -10.97
C ARG A 166 11.81 10.16 -11.31
N ALA A 167 10.88 10.49 -10.42
CA ALA A 167 9.47 10.33 -10.68
C ALA A 167 8.95 11.34 -11.73
N ASP A 168 8.27 10.80 -12.74
CA ASP A 168 7.41 11.50 -13.69
C ASP A 168 5.97 11.60 -13.15
N ILE A 169 5.21 12.60 -13.60
CA ILE A 169 3.78 12.71 -13.28
C ILE A 169 2.98 11.84 -14.26
N VAL A 170 2.13 10.96 -13.72
CA VAL A 170 1.27 10.06 -14.51
C VAL A 170 -0.19 10.19 -14.08
N GLY A 171 -1.09 10.48 -15.01
CA GLY A 171 -2.50 10.71 -14.70
C GLY A 171 -3.46 9.98 -15.63
N PHE A 172 -4.40 9.22 -15.06
CA PHE A 172 -5.52 8.62 -15.78
C PHE A 172 -6.66 9.64 -15.88
N GLY A 173 -6.61 10.43 -16.97
CA GLY A 173 -7.47 11.57 -17.25
C GLY A 173 -8.85 11.21 -17.81
N ASN A 174 -9.58 12.22 -18.29
CA ASN A 174 -10.83 12.00 -19.02
C ASN A 174 -10.61 11.38 -20.41
N ALA A 175 -9.65 11.92 -21.18
CA ALA A 175 -9.39 11.52 -22.57
C ALA A 175 -8.42 10.33 -22.72
N GLY A 176 -7.73 9.94 -21.65
CA GLY A 176 -6.74 8.86 -21.66
C GLY A 176 -5.67 9.06 -20.60
N VAL A 177 -4.47 8.49 -20.81
CA VAL A 177 -3.31 8.68 -19.94
C VAL A 177 -2.53 9.91 -20.36
N PHE A 178 -2.38 10.83 -19.41
CA PHE A 178 -1.53 12.00 -19.51
C PHE A 178 -0.22 11.75 -18.75
N VAL A 179 0.89 12.18 -19.33
CA VAL A 179 2.21 12.15 -18.69
C VAL A 179 2.86 13.52 -18.82
N SER A 180 3.53 13.95 -17.75
CA SER A 180 4.41 15.11 -17.73
C SER A 180 5.78 14.65 -17.21
N LEU A 181 6.79 14.73 -18.10
CA LEU A 181 8.13 14.20 -17.84
C LEU A 181 8.96 15.16 -17.01
N ASN A 182 9.64 14.63 -16.00
CA ASN A 182 10.60 15.32 -15.19
C ASN A 182 11.91 15.55 -15.98
N ASN A 183 12.28 16.81 -16.18
CA ASN A 183 13.44 17.15 -17.01
C ASN A 183 14.78 17.00 -16.25
N GLY A 184 14.75 16.84 -14.92
CA GLY A 184 15.93 16.70 -14.06
C GLY A 184 16.60 18.01 -13.61
N ASP A 185 16.12 19.15 -14.10
CA ASP A 185 16.52 20.51 -13.72
C ASP A 185 15.52 21.18 -12.74
N GLY A 186 14.54 20.41 -12.25
CA GLY A 186 13.40 20.90 -11.46
C GLY A 186 12.23 21.42 -12.30
N THR A 187 12.33 21.39 -13.63
CA THR A 187 11.20 21.66 -14.54
C THR A 187 10.53 20.36 -15.00
N PHE A 188 9.27 20.48 -15.40
CA PHE A 188 8.48 19.39 -15.95
C PHE A 188 8.01 19.76 -17.36
N SER A 189 8.11 18.81 -18.28
CA SER A 189 7.57 18.91 -19.64
C SER A 189 6.04 19.09 -19.61
N ALA A 190 5.49 19.71 -20.64
CA ALA A 190 4.04 19.89 -20.78
C ALA A 190 3.26 18.57 -20.64
N SER A 191 2.01 18.65 -20.19
CA SER A 191 1.12 17.50 -20.05
C SER A 191 0.75 16.97 -21.43
N ASN A 192 1.22 15.76 -21.73
CA ASN A 192 1.01 15.11 -23.01
C ASN A 192 0.04 13.94 -22.86
N LEU A 193 -1.00 13.92 -23.70
CA LEU A 193 -1.92 12.77 -23.84
C LEU A 193 -1.20 11.64 -24.59
N VAL A 194 -0.28 10.95 -23.90
CA VAL A 194 0.59 9.92 -24.47
C VAL A 194 -0.17 8.67 -24.91
N LEU A 195 -1.37 8.41 -24.38
CA LEU A 195 -2.20 7.28 -24.78
C LEU A 195 -3.69 7.60 -24.64
N LYS A 196 -4.47 7.46 -25.72
CA LYS A 196 -5.92 7.75 -25.78
C LYS A 196 -6.79 6.60 -25.24
N GLU A 197 -6.32 5.97 -24.17
CA GLU A 197 -6.89 4.76 -23.54
C GLU A 197 -6.85 4.89 -22.01
N PHE A 198 -7.50 3.99 -21.26
CA PHE A 198 -7.60 3.99 -19.79
C PHE A 198 -8.29 5.21 -19.13
N GLY A 199 -8.73 6.20 -19.92
CA GLY A 199 -9.46 7.39 -19.46
C GLY A 199 -10.91 7.11 -19.03
N ASN A 200 -11.50 8.04 -18.27
CA ASN A 200 -12.74 7.88 -17.47
C ASN A 200 -14.05 7.61 -18.24
N ASN A 201 -13.98 7.32 -19.53
CA ASN A 201 -15.04 6.67 -20.28
C ASN A 201 -14.40 5.65 -21.25
N PRO A 202 -14.58 4.33 -21.07
CA PRO A 202 -15.50 3.66 -20.14
C PRO A 202 -14.93 3.39 -18.73
N TRP A 203 -13.67 3.74 -18.44
CA TRP A 203 -13.00 3.36 -17.20
C TRP A 203 -13.56 4.09 -15.97
N LYS A 204 -13.54 3.43 -14.81
CA LYS A 204 -14.17 3.91 -13.56
C LYS A 204 -13.54 3.21 -12.37
N ILE A 205 -13.19 3.96 -11.33
CA ILE A 205 -12.60 3.43 -10.09
C ILE A 205 -13.51 2.38 -9.43
N SER A 206 -14.84 2.56 -9.49
CA SER A 206 -15.83 1.63 -8.92
C SER A 206 -16.03 0.30 -9.68
N MET A 207 -15.38 0.10 -10.83
CA MET A 207 -15.54 -1.11 -11.66
C MET A 207 -14.22 -1.71 -12.14
N HIS A 208 -13.17 -0.89 -12.27
CA HIS A 208 -11.97 -1.17 -13.04
C HIS A 208 -10.71 -0.83 -12.24
N LEU A 209 -9.68 -1.67 -12.36
CA LEU A 209 -8.35 -1.41 -11.80
C LEU A 209 -7.45 -0.82 -12.91
N ARG A 210 -6.59 0.13 -12.55
CA ARG A 210 -5.58 0.75 -13.42
C ARG A 210 -4.29 0.85 -12.60
N LEU A 211 -3.28 0.07 -12.94
CA LEU A 211 -2.07 -0.17 -12.16
C LEU A 211 -0.82 0.16 -12.99
N LEU A 212 0.30 0.39 -12.32
CA LEU A 212 1.63 0.48 -12.92
C LEU A 212 2.49 -0.67 -12.39
N ALA A 213 3.08 -1.47 -13.28
CA ALA A 213 3.93 -2.62 -12.92
C ALA A 213 4.81 -3.02 -14.12
N ASP A 214 5.96 -3.65 -13.87
CA ASP A 214 6.76 -4.23 -14.96
C ASP A 214 6.18 -5.59 -15.39
N THR A 215 5.64 -5.65 -16.61
CA THR A 215 5.10 -6.89 -17.19
C THR A 215 6.10 -7.61 -18.10
N THR A 216 7.34 -7.14 -18.16
CA THR A 216 8.36 -7.61 -19.13
C THR A 216 9.72 -7.98 -18.51
N GLY A 217 9.99 -7.56 -17.28
CA GLY A 217 11.24 -7.81 -16.54
C GLY A 217 12.36 -6.85 -16.93
N ASN A 218 12.05 -5.71 -17.56
CA ASN A 218 13.02 -4.75 -18.08
C ASN A 218 13.32 -3.58 -17.11
N GLY A 219 12.65 -3.48 -15.96
CA GLY A 219 12.77 -2.40 -14.99
C GLY A 219 11.93 -1.15 -15.29
N LEU A 220 11.05 -1.19 -16.30
CA LEU A 220 10.14 -0.10 -16.66
C LEU A 220 8.70 -0.47 -16.33
N LEU A 221 7.92 0.53 -15.92
CA LEU A 221 6.54 0.36 -15.48
C LEU A 221 5.59 0.46 -16.67
N ASP A 222 4.95 -0.66 -17.03
CA ASP A 222 3.86 -0.72 -17.98
C ASP A 222 2.53 -0.33 -17.30
N ILE A 223 1.53 0.07 -18.10
CA ILE A 223 0.16 0.25 -17.62
C ILE A 223 -0.58 -1.09 -17.73
N VAL A 224 -1.17 -1.55 -16.63
CA VAL A 224 -2.05 -2.72 -16.59
C VAL A 224 -3.45 -2.29 -16.16
N GLY A 225 -4.45 -2.52 -17.02
CA GLY A 225 -5.84 -2.16 -16.74
C GLY A 225 -6.80 -3.34 -16.84
N PHE A 226 -7.56 -3.58 -15.78
CA PHE A 226 -8.62 -4.59 -15.72
C PHE A 226 -9.95 -3.93 -16.13
N GLY A 227 -10.33 -4.08 -17.40
CA GLY A 227 -11.46 -3.37 -18.03
C GLY A 227 -12.82 -4.05 -17.87
N ASN A 228 -13.75 -3.76 -18.80
CA ASN A 228 -15.04 -4.43 -18.85
C ASN A 228 -14.88 -5.90 -19.27
N ASP A 229 -14.26 -6.16 -20.42
CA ASP A 229 -14.17 -7.49 -21.03
C ASP A 229 -12.78 -8.13 -20.98
N ASN A 230 -11.72 -7.33 -20.86
CA ASN A 230 -10.34 -7.78 -21.01
C ASN A 230 -9.40 -7.04 -20.07
N ILE A 231 -8.28 -7.68 -19.74
CA ILE A 231 -7.08 -7.02 -19.25
C ILE A 231 -6.34 -6.45 -20.45
N TYR A 232 -5.94 -5.19 -20.32
CA TYR A 232 -5.18 -4.44 -21.30
C TYR A 232 -3.81 -4.11 -20.71
N VAL A 233 -2.74 -4.34 -21.49
CA VAL A 233 -1.37 -3.91 -21.15
C VAL A 233 -0.89 -2.94 -22.22
N ALA A 234 -0.48 -1.75 -21.80
CA ALA A 234 0.19 -0.78 -22.68
C ALA A 234 1.66 -0.68 -22.25
N TYR A 235 2.54 -1.23 -23.10
CA TYR A 235 3.96 -1.31 -22.78
C TYR A 235 4.63 0.05 -22.80
N ASN A 236 5.44 0.30 -21.78
CA ASN A 236 6.33 1.44 -21.71
C ASN A 236 7.39 1.36 -22.83
N LYS A 237 7.75 2.51 -23.39
CA LYS A 237 8.78 2.64 -24.43
C LYS A 237 10.16 3.04 -23.89
N GLY A 238 10.26 3.37 -22.60
CA GLY A 238 11.47 3.88 -21.94
C GLY A 238 11.70 5.40 -22.13
N ASP A 239 10.87 6.05 -22.95
CA ASP A 239 10.86 7.50 -23.16
C ASP A 239 9.69 8.19 -22.42
N GLY A 240 8.99 7.45 -21.55
CA GLY A 240 7.82 7.95 -20.80
C GLY A 240 6.53 7.99 -21.62
N THR A 241 6.54 7.46 -22.85
CA THR A 241 5.33 7.19 -23.63
C THR A 241 5.05 5.68 -23.71
N PHE A 242 3.81 5.33 -24.07
CA PHE A 242 3.35 3.93 -24.12
C PHE A 242 2.99 3.52 -25.54
N LYS A 243 3.06 2.21 -25.82
CA LYS A 243 2.49 1.62 -27.04
C LYS A 243 0.95 1.57 -26.89
N PRO A 244 0.17 1.55 -27.99
CA PRO A 244 -1.26 1.19 -27.96
C PRO A 244 -1.47 -0.09 -27.16
N SER A 245 -2.52 -0.16 -26.35
CA SER A 245 -2.68 -1.32 -25.46
C SER A 245 -3.01 -2.59 -26.22
N LYS A 246 -2.48 -3.72 -25.75
CA LYS A 246 -2.91 -5.05 -26.19
C LYS A 246 -3.95 -5.58 -25.23
N VAL A 247 -4.99 -6.22 -25.77
CA VAL A 247 -5.73 -7.24 -25.01
C VAL A 247 -4.75 -8.39 -24.75
N VAL A 248 -4.45 -8.65 -23.49
CA VAL A 248 -3.57 -9.77 -23.10
C VAL A 248 -4.34 -10.95 -22.51
N LEU A 249 -5.55 -10.71 -21.97
CA LEU A 249 -6.37 -11.75 -21.36
C LEU A 249 -7.86 -11.35 -21.31
N ARG A 250 -8.77 -12.32 -21.51
CA ARG A 250 -10.25 -12.14 -21.45
C ARG A 250 -10.85 -12.66 -20.14
N ASN A 251 -10.27 -12.30 -18.98
CA ASN A 251 -10.79 -12.65 -17.65
C ASN A 251 -10.39 -11.59 -16.60
N PHE A 252 -10.69 -11.82 -15.31
CA PHE A 252 -10.49 -10.90 -14.17
C PHE A 252 -11.20 -9.54 -14.28
N CYS A 253 -12.17 -9.43 -15.19
CA CYS A 253 -12.80 -8.19 -15.64
C CYS A 253 -14.32 -8.20 -15.40
N TYR A 254 -14.94 -7.01 -15.50
CA TYR A 254 -16.29 -6.78 -14.98
C TYR A 254 -17.37 -7.66 -15.63
N ASN A 255 -17.29 -7.90 -16.94
CA ASN A 255 -18.26 -8.71 -17.68
C ASN A 255 -18.10 -10.23 -17.41
N GLN A 256 -16.95 -10.66 -16.89
CA GLN A 256 -16.73 -12.01 -16.34
C GLN A 256 -17.13 -12.11 -14.85
N GLY A 257 -17.89 -11.14 -14.33
CA GLY A 257 -18.42 -11.17 -12.96
C GLY A 257 -17.48 -10.64 -11.87
N TRP A 258 -16.25 -10.24 -12.21
CA TRP A 258 -15.30 -9.70 -11.22
C TRP A 258 -15.73 -8.32 -10.73
N ARG A 259 -15.52 -8.03 -9.45
CA ARG A 259 -15.96 -6.80 -8.78
C ARG A 259 -14.84 -6.26 -7.89
N VAL A 260 -14.71 -4.94 -7.78
CA VAL A 260 -13.60 -4.29 -7.05
C VAL A 260 -13.76 -4.43 -5.54
N ASP A 261 -15.00 -4.50 -5.05
CA ASP A 261 -15.40 -4.71 -3.66
C ASP A 261 -15.44 -6.21 -3.25
N GLU A 262 -15.88 -7.11 -4.12
CA GLU A 262 -16.00 -8.55 -3.76
C GLU A 262 -14.76 -9.41 -4.10
N HIS A 263 -14.02 -9.06 -5.17
CA HIS A 263 -13.01 -9.92 -5.80
C HIS A 263 -11.63 -9.25 -5.89
N PRO A 264 -10.80 -9.36 -4.83
CA PRO A 264 -9.41 -8.92 -4.83
C PRO A 264 -8.60 -9.51 -5.98
N ARG A 265 -7.76 -8.69 -6.60
CA ARG A 265 -6.89 -9.00 -7.73
C ARG A 265 -5.57 -8.27 -7.53
N TYR A 266 -4.46 -8.96 -7.79
CA TYR A 266 -3.11 -8.47 -7.56
C TYR A 266 -2.22 -8.77 -8.77
N LEU A 267 -1.13 -8.00 -8.85
CA LEU A 267 0.00 -8.24 -9.74
C LEU A 267 1.19 -8.57 -8.85
N ALA A 268 1.79 -9.74 -9.04
CA ALA A 268 2.90 -10.25 -8.22
C ALA A 268 3.70 -11.28 -9.02
N ASP A 269 4.99 -11.45 -8.73
CA ASP A 269 5.79 -12.53 -9.31
C ASP A 269 5.48 -13.85 -8.57
N LEU A 270 5.05 -14.86 -9.32
CA LEU A 270 4.73 -16.20 -8.82
C LEU A 270 5.74 -17.26 -9.30
N THR A 271 6.75 -16.88 -10.09
CA THR A 271 7.71 -17.79 -10.73
C THR A 271 9.17 -17.51 -10.33
N GLY A 272 9.47 -16.27 -9.94
CA GLY A 272 10.80 -15.77 -9.64
C GLY A 272 11.53 -15.26 -10.89
N ASP A 273 10.79 -14.93 -11.96
CA ASP A 273 11.34 -14.52 -13.26
C ASP A 273 11.46 -12.99 -13.46
N GLY A 274 11.03 -12.22 -12.45
CA GLY A 274 11.10 -10.76 -12.40
C GLY A 274 9.94 -10.03 -13.06
N LYS A 275 8.92 -10.74 -13.56
CA LYS A 275 7.69 -10.16 -14.13
C LYS A 275 6.51 -10.33 -13.19
N VAL A 276 5.53 -9.43 -13.28
CA VAL A 276 4.25 -9.68 -12.60
C VAL A 276 3.37 -10.64 -13.38
N ASP A 277 2.90 -11.68 -12.67
CA ASP A 277 1.77 -12.52 -13.02
C ASP A 277 0.45 -11.88 -12.53
N ILE A 278 -0.68 -12.47 -12.93
CA ILE A 278 -2.01 -12.06 -12.44
C ILE A 278 -2.54 -13.13 -11.48
N ILE A 279 -2.94 -12.71 -10.28
CA ILE A 279 -3.64 -13.55 -9.30
C ILE A 279 -4.93 -12.88 -8.81
N GLY A 280 -6.02 -13.65 -8.72
CA GLY A 280 -7.33 -13.11 -8.34
C GLY A 280 -8.19 -14.10 -7.55
N PHE A 281 -8.86 -13.57 -6.54
CA PHE A 281 -9.74 -14.30 -5.63
C PHE A 281 -11.18 -14.24 -6.18
N GLY A 282 -11.59 -15.30 -6.89
CA GLY A 282 -12.85 -15.36 -7.65
C GLY A 282 -14.05 -15.88 -6.85
N ASN A 283 -15.10 -16.27 -7.57
CA ASN A 283 -16.28 -16.91 -6.98
C ASN A 283 -15.96 -18.32 -6.46
N ASP A 284 -15.27 -19.14 -7.26
CA ASP A 284 -15.12 -20.60 -7.04
C ASP A 284 -13.68 -21.06 -6.80
N GLY A 285 -12.74 -20.14 -6.61
CA GLY A 285 -11.35 -20.41 -6.23
C GLY A 285 -10.43 -19.19 -6.40
N VAL A 286 -9.14 -19.39 -6.15
CA VAL A 286 -8.07 -18.49 -6.61
C VAL A 286 -7.69 -18.87 -8.03
N TYR A 287 -7.64 -17.88 -8.90
CA TYR A 287 -7.27 -18.01 -10.30
C TYR A 287 -5.93 -17.33 -10.54
N VAL A 288 -5.03 -18.01 -11.24
CA VAL A 288 -3.73 -17.49 -11.67
C VAL A 288 -3.65 -17.54 -13.19
N SER A 289 -3.02 -16.51 -13.76
CA SER A 289 -2.71 -16.39 -15.18
C SER A 289 -1.28 -15.87 -15.28
N LEU A 290 -0.38 -16.76 -15.72
CA LEU A 290 1.06 -16.53 -15.69
C LEU A 290 1.53 -15.71 -16.89
N ASN A 291 2.48 -14.83 -16.67
CA ASN A 291 3.11 -13.99 -17.67
C ASN A 291 4.13 -14.81 -18.47
N LYS A 292 4.02 -14.82 -19.80
CA LYS A 292 4.92 -15.60 -20.66
C LYS A 292 6.16 -14.82 -21.11
N GLY A 293 6.27 -13.54 -20.76
CA GLY A 293 7.35 -12.65 -21.22
C GLY A 293 7.30 -12.26 -22.71
N ASP A 294 6.53 -12.97 -23.53
CA ASP A 294 6.24 -12.62 -24.94
C ASP A 294 5.20 -11.49 -25.09
N GLY A 295 4.59 -11.08 -23.97
CA GLY A 295 3.49 -10.12 -23.90
C GLY A 295 2.09 -10.74 -23.94
N THR A 296 1.99 -12.05 -23.73
CA THR A 296 0.74 -12.78 -23.45
C THR A 296 0.75 -13.34 -22.03
N PHE A 297 -0.45 -13.66 -21.53
CA PHE A 297 -0.60 -14.40 -20.28
C PHE A 297 -1.27 -15.75 -20.55
N ASP A 298 -0.98 -16.73 -19.72
CA ASP A 298 -1.53 -18.09 -19.81
C ASP A 298 -3.03 -18.10 -19.51
N ALA A 299 -3.77 -19.06 -20.07
CA ALA A 299 -5.20 -19.18 -19.79
C ALA A 299 -5.45 -19.33 -18.28
N PRO A 300 -6.43 -18.64 -17.68
CA PRO A 300 -6.53 -18.53 -16.23
C PRO A 300 -6.92 -19.87 -15.60
N LYS A 301 -5.99 -20.45 -14.85
CA LYS A 301 -6.16 -21.73 -14.14
C LYS A 301 -6.73 -21.47 -12.76
N ARG A 302 -7.73 -22.24 -12.33
CA ARG A 302 -8.07 -22.32 -10.89
C ARG A 302 -6.96 -23.14 -10.22
N VAL A 303 -6.15 -22.48 -9.40
CA VAL A 303 -4.99 -23.10 -8.74
C VAL A 303 -5.25 -23.46 -7.27
N ILE A 304 -6.27 -22.84 -6.66
CA ILE A 304 -6.71 -23.15 -5.29
C ILE A 304 -8.24 -23.15 -5.26
N GLU A 305 -8.86 -24.20 -4.72
CA GLU A 305 -10.33 -24.33 -4.61
C GLU A 305 -10.86 -23.74 -3.29
N ASN A 306 -10.34 -22.56 -2.90
CA ASN A 306 -10.60 -21.87 -1.64
C ASN A 306 -10.29 -20.35 -1.78
N PHE A 307 -10.36 -19.61 -0.67
CA PHE A 307 -10.21 -18.14 -0.58
C PHE A 307 -11.24 -17.33 -1.40
N SER A 308 -12.34 -17.98 -1.76
CA SER A 308 -13.29 -17.54 -2.79
C SER A 308 -14.73 -17.42 -2.28
N LYS A 309 -15.56 -16.68 -3.00
CA LYS A 309 -16.89 -16.23 -2.56
C LYS A 309 -17.83 -17.38 -2.14
N ASN A 310 -17.92 -18.41 -2.98
CA ASN A 310 -18.79 -19.57 -2.79
C ASN A 310 -18.27 -20.53 -1.69
N GLN A 311 -17.02 -20.36 -1.28
CA GLN A 311 -16.37 -21.01 -0.14
C GLN A 311 -16.42 -20.13 1.12
N GLY A 312 -17.29 -19.10 1.16
CA GLY A 312 -17.56 -18.27 2.34
C GLY A 312 -16.64 -17.06 2.53
N TRP A 313 -15.72 -16.76 1.61
CA TRP A 313 -14.82 -15.62 1.73
C TRP A 313 -15.48 -14.32 1.25
N GLN A 314 -15.58 -13.33 2.14
CA GLN A 314 -16.34 -12.10 1.93
C GLN A 314 -15.45 -10.91 2.34
N SER A 315 -15.27 -9.92 1.45
CA SER A 315 -14.30 -8.83 1.66
C SER A 315 -14.61 -7.90 2.85
N ASP A 316 -15.85 -7.90 3.35
CA ASP A 316 -16.29 -7.18 4.55
C ASP A 316 -15.88 -7.89 5.86
N LYS A 317 -15.28 -9.09 5.77
CA LYS A 317 -14.92 -9.94 6.92
C LYS A 317 -13.50 -10.50 6.82
N HIS A 318 -13.19 -11.06 5.66
CA HIS A 318 -12.07 -11.94 5.41
C HIS A 318 -11.04 -11.27 4.48
N VAL A 319 -9.94 -10.81 5.07
CA VAL A 319 -8.80 -10.22 4.33
C VAL A 319 -8.09 -11.32 3.57
N ARG A 320 -7.79 -11.07 2.30
CA ARG A 320 -7.09 -11.99 1.38
C ARG A 320 -5.98 -11.21 0.70
N THR A 321 -4.79 -11.76 0.64
CA THR A 321 -3.59 -11.07 0.15
C THR A 321 -2.57 -12.08 -0.37
N VAL A 322 -1.47 -11.58 -0.93
CA VAL A 322 -0.29 -12.36 -1.25
C VAL A 322 0.95 -11.80 -0.54
N GLY A 323 2.01 -12.59 -0.41
CA GLY A 323 3.30 -12.19 0.17
C GLY A 323 4.28 -13.37 0.23
N ASP A 324 5.58 -13.09 0.35
CA ASP A 324 6.65 -14.11 0.37
C ASP A 324 6.73 -14.76 1.77
N VAL A 325 6.04 -15.89 1.97
CA VAL A 325 5.97 -16.63 3.25
C VAL A 325 7.09 -17.68 3.35
N THR A 326 7.67 -18.12 2.22
CA THR A 326 8.79 -19.08 2.22
C THR A 326 10.17 -18.42 2.30
N GLY A 327 10.32 -17.20 1.77
CA GLY A 327 11.57 -16.45 1.66
C GLY A 327 12.29 -16.72 0.34
N ASP A 328 11.57 -17.17 -0.69
CA ASP A 328 12.12 -17.61 -1.97
C ASP A 328 12.03 -16.56 -3.10
N GLY A 329 11.42 -15.41 -2.81
CA GLY A 329 11.22 -14.30 -3.74
C GLY A 329 9.87 -14.29 -4.46
N ARG A 330 9.04 -15.33 -4.32
CA ARG A 330 7.72 -15.45 -4.95
C ARG A 330 6.59 -15.18 -3.97
N ALA A 331 5.42 -14.83 -4.49
CA ALA A 331 4.26 -14.57 -3.64
C ALA A 331 3.46 -15.87 -3.36
N ASP A 332 3.30 -16.17 -2.06
CA ASP A 332 2.36 -17.15 -1.51
C ASP A 332 0.97 -16.53 -1.30
N VAL A 333 -0.07 -17.35 -1.10
CA VAL A 333 -1.44 -16.89 -0.80
C VAL A 333 -1.73 -16.96 0.69
N VAL A 334 -2.20 -15.84 1.26
CA VAL A 334 -2.58 -15.73 2.68
C VAL A 334 -4.01 -15.20 2.83
N GLY A 335 -4.81 -15.84 3.66
CA GLY A 335 -6.18 -15.43 3.95
C GLY A 335 -6.55 -15.49 5.43
N PHE A 336 -7.04 -14.38 5.95
CA PHE A 336 -7.60 -14.22 7.29
C PHE A 336 -9.09 -14.59 7.26
N GLY A 337 -9.40 -15.86 7.47
CA GLY A 337 -10.72 -16.43 7.20
C GLY A 337 -11.72 -16.32 8.35
N GLN A 338 -12.61 -17.32 8.43
CA GLN A 338 -13.62 -17.43 9.47
C GLN A 338 -12.98 -17.87 10.80
N SER A 339 -12.28 -19.00 10.82
CA SER A 339 -11.77 -19.67 12.02
C SER A 339 -10.27 -19.47 12.30
N GLY A 340 -9.51 -18.96 11.32
CA GLY A 340 -8.08 -18.68 11.47
C GLY A 340 -7.42 -18.12 10.21
N VAL A 341 -6.09 -18.02 10.22
CA VAL A 341 -5.28 -17.71 9.05
C VAL A 341 -4.97 -18.98 8.29
N TYR A 342 -5.28 -18.95 6.99
CA TYR A 342 -4.99 -20.00 6.04
C TYR A 342 -3.86 -19.54 5.11
N VAL A 343 -2.89 -20.42 4.88
CA VAL A 343 -1.82 -20.22 3.89
C VAL A 343 -1.81 -21.35 2.87
N SER A 344 -1.55 -20.98 1.64
CA SER A 344 -1.34 -21.88 0.50
C SER A 344 -0.06 -21.41 -0.17
N THR A 345 1.01 -22.18 0.01
CA THR A 345 2.33 -21.85 -0.54
C THR A 345 2.42 -22.18 -2.01
N ASN A 346 3.19 -21.38 -2.73
CA ASN A 346 3.52 -21.52 -4.14
C ASN A 346 4.58 -22.63 -4.31
N ASN A 347 4.47 -23.44 -5.37
CA ASN A 347 5.45 -24.48 -5.69
C ASN A 347 6.65 -23.96 -6.51
N GLY A 348 6.61 -22.69 -6.92
CA GLY A 348 7.64 -22.04 -7.75
C GLY A 348 7.26 -21.89 -9.22
N ASP A 349 6.11 -22.43 -9.64
CA ASP A 349 5.59 -22.43 -11.00
C ASP A 349 4.17 -21.82 -11.10
N GLY A 350 3.73 -21.12 -10.04
CA GLY A 350 2.37 -20.60 -9.92
C GLY A 350 1.28 -21.65 -9.65
N THR A 351 1.63 -22.92 -9.46
CA THR A 351 0.77 -23.88 -8.78
C THR A 351 0.97 -23.80 -7.27
N PHE A 352 -0.02 -24.24 -6.50
CA PHE A 352 -0.08 -24.03 -5.06
C PHE A 352 -0.44 -25.31 -4.31
N VAL A 353 0.08 -25.47 -3.10
CA VAL A 353 -0.33 -26.57 -2.21
C VAL A 353 -1.72 -26.33 -1.63
N ALA A 354 -2.44 -27.40 -1.28
CA ALA A 354 -3.73 -27.31 -0.62
C ALA A 354 -3.68 -26.41 0.64
N PRO A 355 -4.61 -25.45 0.83
CA PRO A 355 -4.52 -24.47 1.91
C PRO A 355 -4.54 -25.12 3.30
N LYS A 356 -3.58 -24.72 4.14
CA LYS A 356 -3.47 -25.17 5.53
C LYS A 356 -3.93 -24.06 6.47
N LEU A 357 -4.72 -24.43 7.47
CA LEU A 357 -4.97 -23.59 8.64
C LEU A 357 -3.68 -23.54 9.46
N VAL A 358 -2.98 -22.40 9.45
CA VAL A 358 -1.66 -22.24 10.08
C VAL A 358 -1.72 -21.51 11.42
N VAL A 359 -2.77 -20.71 11.67
CA VAL A 359 -2.96 -20.00 12.95
C VAL A 359 -4.45 -19.91 13.30
N ASN A 360 -4.85 -20.38 14.48
CA ASN A 360 -6.25 -20.32 14.96
C ASN A 360 -6.60 -18.96 15.60
N GLN A 361 -6.22 -17.85 14.94
CA GLN A 361 -6.39 -16.45 15.38
C GLN A 361 -6.50 -15.52 14.15
N PHE A 362 -6.54 -14.20 14.39
CA PHE A 362 -6.62 -13.13 13.36
C PHE A 362 -7.88 -13.18 12.46
N ALA A 363 -8.87 -14.00 12.82
CA ALA A 363 -10.01 -14.36 12.00
C ALA A 363 -11.35 -14.06 12.68
N TYR A 364 -12.45 -14.20 11.93
CA TYR A 364 -13.76 -13.67 12.31
C TYR A 364 -14.32 -14.28 13.61
N ASP A 365 -14.09 -15.56 13.87
CA ASP A 365 -14.54 -16.25 15.08
C ASP A 365 -13.82 -15.71 16.33
N GLN A 366 -12.54 -15.34 16.22
CA GLN A 366 -11.80 -14.65 17.29
C GLN A 366 -12.05 -13.12 17.29
N THR A 367 -13.23 -12.69 16.86
CA THR A 367 -13.73 -11.29 16.84
C THR A 367 -13.02 -10.31 15.89
N TRP A 368 -12.14 -10.77 14.99
CA TRP A 368 -11.49 -9.87 14.01
C TRP A 368 -12.48 -9.37 12.93
N ARG A 369 -12.39 -8.10 12.53
CA ARG A 369 -13.33 -7.44 11.60
C ARG A 369 -12.57 -6.42 10.74
N VAL A 370 -12.92 -6.23 9.46
CA VAL A 370 -12.14 -5.35 8.55
C VAL A 370 -12.35 -3.85 8.80
N ASP A 371 -13.46 -3.48 9.44
CA ASP A 371 -13.77 -2.11 9.84
C ASP A 371 -12.98 -1.66 11.07
N LYS A 372 -12.48 -2.61 11.90
CA LYS A 372 -11.86 -2.37 13.21
C LYS A 372 -10.41 -2.84 13.33
N HIS A 373 -10.12 -4.02 12.77
CA HIS A 373 -8.92 -4.79 13.06
C HIS A 373 -8.06 -4.96 11.80
N LEU A 374 -7.08 -4.05 11.67
CA LEU A 374 -6.10 -4.04 10.59
C LEU A 374 -5.19 -5.27 10.69
N ARG A 375 -4.89 -5.89 9.56
CA ARG A 375 -4.07 -7.11 9.44
C ARG A 375 -3.17 -6.98 8.22
N PHE A 376 -1.88 -7.27 8.39
CA PHE A 376 -0.82 -7.03 7.41
C PHE A 376 0.15 -8.20 7.35
N LEU A 377 0.97 -8.21 6.29
CA LEU A 377 2.15 -9.04 6.13
C LEU A 377 3.37 -8.12 6.03
N ALA A 378 4.42 -8.40 6.79
CA ALA A 378 5.70 -7.68 6.78
C ALA A 378 6.79 -8.56 7.38
N ASP A 379 8.05 -8.41 6.95
CA ASP A 379 9.17 -9.05 7.63
C ASP A 379 9.51 -8.26 8.91
N MET A 380 9.28 -8.88 10.07
CA MET A 380 9.52 -8.31 11.39
C MET A 380 10.85 -8.80 11.98
N THR A 381 11.55 -9.72 11.30
CA THR A 381 12.75 -10.42 11.79
C THR A 381 13.98 -10.22 10.92
N GLY A 382 13.82 -9.70 9.69
CA GLY A 382 14.85 -9.53 8.67
C GLY A 382 15.34 -10.85 8.07
N ASN A 383 14.48 -11.86 8.04
CA ASN A 383 14.83 -13.22 7.59
C ASN A 383 14.44 -13.51 6.12
N GLY A 384 13.83 -12.54 5.44
CA GLY A 384 13.37 -12.62 4.05
C GLY A 384 11.91 -13.03 3.88
N ARG A 385 11.26 -13.55 4.93
CA ARG A 385 9.84 -13.96 4.95
C ARG A 385 8.96 -12.92 5.61
N VAL A 386 7.69 -12.88 5.19
CA VAL A 386 6.67 -12.13 5.91
C VAL A 386 6.18 -12.89 7.16
N ASP A 387 6.05 -12.14 8.25
CA ASP A 387 5.30 -12.48 9.45
C ASP A 387 3.86 -11.92 9.36
N ILE A 388 2.98 -12.36 10.26
CA ILE A 388 1.61 -11.84 10.38
C ILE A 388 1.55 -10.78 11.49
N VAL A 389 1.12 -9.56 11.17
CA VAL A 389 0.85 -8.51 12.17
C VAL A 389 -0.63 -8.14 12.16
N GLY A 390 -1.26 -8.12 13.33
CA GLY A 390 -2.67 -7.75 13.49
C GLY A 390 -2.91 -6.78 14.64
N PHE A 391 -3.58 -5.67 14.35
CA PHE A 391 -4.07 -4.70 15.32
C PHE A 391 -5.47 -5.14 15.79
N GLY A 392 -5.51 -6.06 16.76
CA GLY A 392 -6.75 -6.63 17.31
C GLY A 392 -7.39 -5.74 18.38
N THR A 393 -8.52 -6.15 18.96
CA THR A 393 -9.27 -5.36 19.96
C THR A 393 -8.38 -4.97 21.13
N ASN A 394 -7.88 -5.98 21.85
CA ASN A 394 -7.16 -5.74 23.09
C ASN A 394 -5.69 -5.46 22.84
N ALA A 395 -5.06 -6.07 21.82
CA ALA A 395 -3.62 -5.93 21.57
C ALA A 395 -3.25 -5.81 20.09
N VAL A 396 -2.05 -5.29 19.80
CA VAL A 396 -1.29 -5.72 18.62
C VAL A 396 -0.75 -7.13 18.89
N TYR A 397 -0.99 -8.03 17.94
CA TYR A 397 -0.53 -9.42 17.97
C TYR A 397 0.36 -9.68 16.76
N VAL A 398 1.44 -10.43 16.96
CA VAL A 398 2.32 -10.90 15.88
C VAL A 398 2.40 -12.43 15.91
N GLY A 399 2.20 -13.06 14.76
CA GLY A 399 2.52 -14.47 14.54
C GLY A 399 3.77 -14.55 13.68
N TYR A 400 4.88 -15.02 14.26
CA TYR A 400 6.19 -15.04 13.60
C TYR A 400 6.33 -16.27 12.71
N ASN A 401 6.89 -16.10 11.53
CA ASN A 401 7.08 -17.14 10.54
C ASN A 401 8.15 -18.12 11.00
N ASN A 402 7.78 -19.39 11.16
CA ASN A 402 8.65 -20.42 11.74
C ASN A 402 9.58 -21.11 10.71
N GLY A 403 9.66 -20.57 9.48
CA GLY A 403 10.46 -21.10 8.38
C GLY A 403 9.91 -22.39 7.75
N ASN A 404 8.92 -23.04 8.36
CA ASN A 404 8.33 -24.32 7.95
C ASN A 404 6.90 -24.13 7.43
N TRP A 405 6.66 -23.04 6.70
CA TRP A 405 5.36 -22.66 6.09
C TRP A 405 4.21 -22.46 7.09
N GLY A 406 4.53 -22.18 8.35
CA GLY A 406 3.57 -21.85 9.41
C GLY A 406 4.08 -20.71 10.27
N PHE A 407 3.29 -20.36 11.29
CA PHE A 407 3.63 -19.27 12.21
C PHE A 407 3.55 -19.74 13.66
N SER A 408 4.17 -18.99 14.57
CA SER A 408 4.03 -19.17 16.01
C SER A 408 2.57 -18.98 16.45
N SER A 409 2.24 -19.50 17.64
CA SER A 409 1.11 -18.96 18.41
C SER A 409 1.27 -17.43 18.51
N PRO A 410 0.23 -16.62 18.22
CA PRO A 410 0.41 -15.17 18.16
C PRO A 410 0.69 -14.57 19.53
N VAL A 411 1.74 -13.75 19.61
CA VAL A 411 2.16 -13.07 20.83
C VAL A 411 1.58 -11.66 20.83
N GLY A 412 0.89 -11.30 21.92
CA GLY A 412 0.46 -9.93 22.16
C GLY A 412 1.64 -9.08 22.61
N ILE A 413 1.86 -7.93 21.94
CA ILE A 413 3.04 -7.08 22.14
C ILE A 413 2.72 -5.66 22.66
N ALA A 414 1.45 -5.21 22.65
CA ALA A 414 0.98 -3.97 23.32
C ALA A 414 -0.56 -3.92 23.37
N SER A 415 -1.21 -3.51 24.48
CA SER A 415 -2.66 -3.74 24.69
C SER A 415 -3.53 -2.86 25.67
N GLY A 416 -4.50 -2.03 25.20
CA GLY A 416 -5.70 -1.49 25.96
C GLY A 416 -5.76 -0.01 26.51
N PHE A 417 -6.86 0.38 27.22
CA PHE A 417 -6.93 1.36 28.35
C PHE A 417 -8.38 1.62 28.81
N GLY A 418 -8.57 2.20 30.02
CA GLY A 418 -9.85 2.63 30.58
C GLY A 418 -9.72 3.78 31.60
N SER A 419 -10.79 4.57 31.76
CA SER A 419 -10.93 5.86 32.47
C SER A 419 -10.14 6.12 33.76
N ASP A 420 -9.71 7.39 33.93
CA ASP A 420 -9.22 7.94 35.19
C ASP A 420 -10.17 7.74 36.38
N THR A 421 -9.64 7.23 37.49
CA THR A 421 -10.14 7.54 38.84
C THR A 421 -8.94 7.76 39.78
N PRO A 422 -8.86 8.88 40.50
CA PRO A 422 -7.67 9.22 41.28
C PRO A 422 -7.69 8.54 42.66
N GLY A 423 -6.88 7.49 42.88
CA GLY A 423 -6.64 6.99 44.24
C GLY A 423 -6.14 5.56 44.39
N CYS A 424 -4.88 5.27 44.04
CA CYS A 424 -4.12 4.16 44.63
C CYS A 424 -2.61 4.44 44.59
N PHE A 425 -1.98 4.55 45.76
CA PHE A 425 -0.53 4.69 45.90
C PHE A 425 0.16 3.32 45.77
N PHE A 426 1.25 3.21 45.01
CA PHE A 426 2.39 2.34 45.34
C PHE A 426 3.72 2.90 44.82
N SER A 427 4.83 2.41 45.38
CA SER A 427 6.12 3.13 45.48
C SER A 427 7.12 2.86 44.33
N PRO A 428 8.13 3.74 44.10
CA PRO A 428 9.05 3.61 42.97
C PRO A 428 10.28 2.72 43.25
N ARG A 429 10.45 1.66 42.45
CA ARG A 429 11.76 1.12 42.04
C ARG A 429 11.65 0.09 40.90
N HIS A 430 12.64 0.10 40.01
CA HIS A 430 12.80 -0.70 38.77
C HIS A 430 11.97 -0.24 37.54
N PRO A 431 12.60 -0.06 36.36
CA PRO A 431 11.91 0.25 35.11
C PRO A 431 11.37 -1.03 34.42
N PRO A 432 10.19 -1.00 33.79
CA PRO A 432 9.62 -2.16 33.10
C PRO A 432 10.16 -2.32 31.67
N THR A 433 10.26 -3.57 31.20
CA THR A 433 10.85 -3.99 29.91
C THR A 433 9.87 -4.77 29.03
N ALA A 434 10.30 -5.08 27.80
CA ALA A 434 9.54 -5.71 26.73
C ALA A 434 9.66 -7.26 26.71
N PRO A 435 8.72 -7.97 26.04
CA PRO A 435 8.90 -9.38 25.71
C PRO A 435 9.97 -9.55 24.61
N ILE A 436 11.08 -10.19 24.95
CA ILE A 436 12.18 -10.49 24.03
C ILE A 436 11.83 -11.74 23.21
N ASN A 437 11.92 -11.62 21.88
CA ASN A 437 11.90 -12.77 20.97
C ASN A 437 13.33 -13.33 20.88
N ASN A 438 13.48 -14.65 20.97
CA ASN A 438 14.78 -15.31 20.83
C ASN A 438 15.26 -15.39 19.35
N GLY A 439 14.44 -14.95 18.39
CA GLY A 439 14.73 -14.95 16.95
C GLY A 439 14.30 -16.22 16.21
N ASP A 440 13.85 -17.23 16.95
CA ASP A 440 13.31 -18.52 16.46
C ASP A 440 11.77 -18.62 16.60
N GLY A 441 11.12 -17.53 17.02
CA GLY A 441 9.68 -17.49 17.33
C GLY A 441 9.33 -17.96 18.76
N THR A 442 10.33 -18.32 19.59
CA THR A 442 10.15 -18.57 21.02
C THR A 442 10.38 -17.30 21.84
N PHE A 443 9.68 -17.22 22.98
CA PHE A 443 9.65 -16.04 23.84
C PHE A 443 10.00 -16.39 25.28
N GLN A 444 10.69 -15.48 25.95
CA GLN A 444 10.93 -15.57 27.39
C GLN A 444 9.60 -15.40 28.16
N PRO A 445 9.42 -16.02 29.35
CA PRO A 445 8.15 -16.02 30.08
C PRO A 445 7.61 -14.61 30.36
N GLN A 446 6.41 -14.31 29.86
CA GLN A 446 5.82 -12.97 29.94
C GLN A 446 5.29 -12.61 31.34
N LYS A 447 5.36 -11.32 31.66
CA LYS A 447 4.46 -10.64 32.60
C LYS A 447 4.02 -9.31 31.98
N VAL A 448 2.70 -9.10 31.88
CA VAL A 448 2.08 -8.18 30.89
C VAL A 448 2.27 -6.70 31.22
N VAL A 449 2.62 -5.88 30.21
CA VAL A 449 2.86 -4.43 30.35
C VAL A 449 2.46 -3.63 29.09
N LEU A 450 1.67 -2.57 29.30
CA LEU A 450 1.42 -1.39 28.43
C LEU A 450 0.71 -1.55 27.07
N GLN A 451 0.21 -0.41 26.59
CA GLN A 451 -1.11 -0.35 25.94
C GLN A 451 -1.23 0.69 24.79
N GLN A 452 -0.98 0.32 23.52
CA GLN A 452 -1.09 1.22 22.34
C GLN A 452 -1.45 0.45 21.03
N PHE A 453 -1.96 1.18 20.02
CA PHE A 453 -2.31 0.77 18.63
C PHE A 453 -3.44 -0.26 18.42
N ALA A 454 -3.73 -1.10 19.40
CA ALA A 454 -4.86 -2.05 19.42
C ALA A 454 -6.22 -1.32 19.29
N TYR A 455 -7.26 -1.92 18.70
CA TYR A 455 -8.59 -1.31 18.58
C TYR A 455 -9.34 -1.30 19.93
N ASP A 456 -9.03 -0.31 20.76
CA ASP A 456 -9.80 0.06 21.94
C ASP A 456 -10.51 1.40 21.73
N ASP A 457 -11.09 1.99 22.79
CA ASP A 457 -11.81 3.27 22.70
C ASP A 457 -10.91 4.48 22.38
N THR A 458 -9.59 4.30 22.38
CA THR A 458 -8.61 5.30 21.94
C THR A 458 -8.08 5.10 20.52
N TRP A 459 -8.30 3.94 19.88
CA TRP A 459 -7.79 3.63 18.52
C TRP A 459 -8.87 3.04 17.60
N ARG A 460 -9.02 3.60 16.41
CA ARG A 460 -10.18 3.40 15.53
C ARG A 460 -9.73 3.50 14.07
N VAL A 461 -10.22 2.67 13.15
CA VAL A 461 -9.70 2.68 11.75
C VAL A 461 -10.20 3.89 10.96
N GLU A 462 -11.36 4.41 11.36
CA GLU A 462 -12.03 5.59 10.83
C GLU A 462 -11.46 6.93 11.36
N LYS A 463 -10.39 6.90 12.16
CA LYS A 463 -9.78 8.08 12.81
C LYS A 463 -8.25 8.00 12.96
N HIS A 464 -7.72 6.80 13.19
CA HIS A 464 -6.33 6.56 13.63
C HIS A 464 -5.57 5.63 12.67
N LEU A 465 -4.62 6.23 11.93
CA LEU A 465 -3.75 5.56 10.97
C LEU A 465 -2.65 4.77 11.68
N ARG A 466 -2.34 3.57 11.16
CA ARG A 466 -1.30 2.66 11.66
C ARG A 466 -0.54 2.08 10.47
N PHE A 467 0.77 2.00 10.58
CA PHE A 467 1.71 1.59 9.55
C PHE A 467 2.74 0.62 10.11
N LEU A 468 3.34 -0.17 9.22
CA LEU A 468 4.55 -0.95 9.46
C LEU A 468 5.64 -0.37 8.57
N ALA A 469 6.76 0.05 9.15
CA ALA A 469 7.86 0.68 8.44
C ALA A 469 9.15 0.48 9.25
N ASP A 470 10.29 0.27 8.60
CA ASP A 470 11.60 0.27 9.27
C ASP A 470 11.90 1.68 9.80
N MET A 471 11.83 1.86 11.11
CA MET A 471 12.12 3.10 11.84
C MET A 471 13.52 3.05 12.47
N THR A 472 14.40 2.10 12.11
CA THR A 472 15.74 1.96 12.71
C THR A 472 16.87 1.79 11.68
N GLY A 473 16.54 1.58 10.41
CA GLY A 473 17.49 1.26 9.35
C GLY A 473 18.00 -0.18 9.39
N ASN A 474 17.37 -1.06 10.17
CA ASN A 474 17.84 -2.44 10.38
C ASN A 474 17.21 -3.46 9.40
N GLY A 475 16.33 -3.01 8.49
CA GLY A 475 15.64 -3.85 7.51
C GLY A 475 14.43 -4.62 8.06
N LYS A 476 13.91 -4.26 9.23
CA LYS A 476 12.83 -4.97 9.95
C LYS A 476 11.77 -3.95 10.34
N ALA A 477 10.49 -4.28 10.14
CA ALA A 477 9.46 -3.28 10.36
C ALA A 477 9.22 -2.99 11.86
N ASP A 478 9.14 -1.69 12.18
CA ASP A 478 8.64 -1.14 13.44
C ASP A 478 7.15 -0.80 13.31
N ILE A 479 6.49 -0.51 14.44
CA ILE A 479 5.06 -0.17 14.48
C ILE A 479 4.89 1.33 14.68
N VAL A 480 4.26 2.01 13.72
CA VAL A 480 3.96 3.44 13.77
C VAL A 480 2.45 3.66 13.83
N GLY A 481 1.99 4.58 14.68
CA GLY A 481 0.58 4.92 14.76
C GLY A 481 0.29 6.36 15.15
N PHE A 482 -0.68 6.95 14.45
CA PHE A 482 -1.21 8.28 14.67
C PHE A 482 -2.47 8.18 15.52
N GLY A 483 -2.30 8.27 16.84
CA GLY A 483 -3.38 8.15 17.83
C GLY A 483 -4.10 9.48 18.08
N THR A 484 -4.87 9.55 19.17
CA THR A 484 -5.72 10.69 19.50
C THR A 484 -4.94 12.01 19.63
N ASN A 485 -3.82 11.96 20.35
CA ASN A 485 -3.07 13.14 20.84
C ASN A 485 -1.56 13.10 20.49
N ALA A 486 -1.12 12.13 19.69
CA ALA A 486 0.31 11.91 19.40
C ALA A 486 0.56 10.92 18.25
N VAL A 487 1.79 10.96 17.71
CA VAL A 487 2.42 9.84 17.01
C VAL A 487 3.17 8.99 18.02
N TYR A 488 2.88 7.69 18.00
CA TYR A 488 3.53 6.69 18.82
C TYR A 488 4.33 5.75 17.93
N VAL A 489 5.51 5.32 18.39
CA VAL A 489 6.33 4.30 17.73
C VAL A 489 6.70 3.21 18.73
N GLY A 490 6.31 1.97 18.42
CA GLY A 490 6.86 0.78 19.04
C GLY A 490 8.07 0.33 18.22
N TYR A 491 9.26 0.44 18.80
CA TYR A 491 10.50 0.04 18.13
C TYR A 491 10.73 -1.48 18.25
N ASN A 492 11.12 -2.11 17.15
CA ASN A 492 11.48 -3.52 17.03
C ASN A 492 12.85 -3.76 17.70
N ASP A 493 12.99 -4.80 18.50
CA ASP A 493 14.23 -5.15 19.21
C ASP A 493 15.32 -5.76 18.30
N GLY A 494 15.01 -5.95 17.02
CA GLY A 494 15.87 -6.58 16.04
C GLY A 494 15.59 -8.07 15.84
N ASN A 495 14.77 -8.68 16.70
CA ASN A 495 14.32 -10.08 16.59
C ASN A 495 12.79 -10.17 16.44
N GLY A 496 12.10 -9.04 16.24
CA GLY A 496 10.65 -8.96 16.15
C GLY A 496 9.94 -8.82 17.52
N GLY A 497 10.66 -8.79 18.64
CA GLY A 497 10.14 -8.28 19.90
C GLY A 497 10.00 -6.75 19.84
N PHE A 498 9.27 -6.14 20.77
CA PHE A 498 8.91 -4.72 20.69
C PHE A 498 9.14 -3.97 21.99
N ALA A 499 10.01 -2.96 21.94
CA ALA A 499 10.23 -2.01 23.02
C ALA A 499 8.93 -1.26 23.38
N LYS A 500 8.84 -0.78 24.64
CA LYS A 500 7.74 0.08 25.08
C LYS A 500 7.59 1.24 24.09
N ALA A 501 6.42 1.33 23.48
CA ALA A 501 6.15 2.37 22.50
C ALA A 501 6.24 3.79 23.11
N VAL A 502 6.89 4.68 22.38
CA VAL A 502 7.21 6.05 22.80
C VAL A 502 6.45 7.07 21.97
N VAL A 503 6.10 8.21 22.59
CA VAL A 503 5.64 9.40 21.87
C VAL A 503 6.85 10.02 21.18
N ILE A 504 6.80 10.19 19.86
CA ILE A 504 7.82 10.92 19.09
C ILE A 504 7.36 12.31 18.63
N ALA A 505 6.05 12.57 18.71
CA ALA A 505 5.40 13.85 18.41
C ALA A 505 4.00 13.88 19.04
N SER A 506 3.50 15.05 19.45
CA SER A 506 2.13 15.27 19.94
C SER A 506 1.23 15.96 18.90
N GLY A 507 1.76 16.89 18.11
CA GLY A 507 0.99 17.76 17.23
C GLY A 507 0.33 17.10 16.01
N PHE A 508 0.46 15.79 15.82
CA PHE A 508 -0.16 15.02 14.73
C PHE A 508 -1.36 14.18 15.20
N GLY A 509 -1.81 14.34 16.45
CA GLY A 509 -2.97 13.61 16.99
C GLY A 509 -4.24 13.82 16.15
N SER A 510 -5.12 12.83 16.06
CA SER A 510 -6.36 12.97 15.27
C SER A 510 -7.37 13.98 15.85
N ASP A 511 -7.30 14.25 17.16
CA ASP A 511 -8.12 15.29 17.83
C ASP A 511 -7.33 16.60 18.04
N THR A 512 -6.06 16.66 17.61
CA THR A 512 -5.42 17.95 17.33
C THR A 512 -6.14 18.59 16.15
N ASP A 513 -6.54 19.86 16.25
CA ASP A 513 -7.32 20.46 15.16
C ASP A 513 -6.53 20.48 13.84
N GLY A 514 -7.25 20.33 12.74
CA GLY A 514 -6.71 20.15 11.39
C GLY A 514 -6.19 18.74 11.08
N TRP A 515 -5.99 17.87 12.08
CA TRP A 515 -5.29 16.59 11.91
C TRP A 515 -6.18 15.34 11.87
N SER A 516 -7.49 15.50 11.80
CA SER A 516 -8.44 14.42 11.55
C SER A 516 -8.26 13.82 10.13
N ILE A 517 -8.65 12.56 9.94
CA ILE A 517 -8.36 11.77 8.70
C ILE A 517 -9.06 12.31 7.43
N ASP A 518 -10.11 13.09 7.59
CA ASP A 518 -10.82 13.81 6.52
C ASP A 518 -10.11 15.11 6.09
N LYS A 519 -9.30 15.70 6.98
CA LYS A 519 -8.55 16.95 6.77
C LYS A 519 -7.11 16.69 6.32
N ALA A 520 -6.38 15.85 7.06
CA ALA A 520 -4.94 15.66 6.91
C ALA A 520 -4.55 14.39 6.12
N VAL A 521 -3.33 14.37 5.58
CA VAL A 521 -2.68 13.15 5.06
C VAL A 521 -1.43 12.88 5.90
N LYS A 522 -1.19 11.62 6.28
CA LYS A 522 -0.06 11.24 7.15
C LYS A 522 0.64 9.99 6.61
N TYR A 523 1.95 9.95 6.73
CA TYR A 523 2.83 8.87 6.26
C TYR A 523 3.84 8.49 7.33
N ALA A 524 4.15 7.18 7.40
CA ALA A 524 5.44 6.69 7.83
C ALA A 524 6.18 6.24 6.56
N ALA A 525 7.24 6.96 6.17
CA ALA A 525 7.92 6.74 4.90
C ALA A 525 9.38 7.16 4.97
N ASN A 526 10.28 6.42 4.32
CA ASN A 526 11.66 6.86 4.20
C ASN A 526 11.75 8.07 3.26
N LEU A 527 12.44 9.12 3.71
CA LEU A 527 12.69 10.36 2.99
C LEU A 527 14.12 10.47 2.45
N TYR A 528 15.00 9.47 2.68
CA TYR A 528 16.36 9.33 2.13
C TYR A 528 16.71 7.84 1.91
N HIS A 529 16.85 7.42 0.65
CA HIS A 529 17.45 6.14 0.26
C HIS A 529 18.99 6.18 0.25
#